data_AF-A0AAD0VAC9-F1
#
_entry.id   AF-A0AAD0VAC9-F1
#
_cell.length_a   1.000
_cell.length_b   1.000
_cell.length_c   1.000
_cell.angle_alpha   90.00
_cell.angle_beta   90.00
_cell.angle_gamma   90.00
#
_symmetry.space_group_name_H-M   'P 1'
#
loop_
_entity.id
_entity.type
_entity.pdbx_description
1 polymer ?
#
loop_
_entity_poly.entity_id
_entity_poly.type
_entity_poly.pdbx_seq_one_letter_code
_entity_poly.pdbx_strand_id
1 'polypeptide(L)'
;MTITISDSIRQVRDEYVQQGLVKSYYEINNGLCEDLAMEAMARVTIDKEALFDAQLENFMDDENQFFDFELLRDHWDFELPKGVTQDMLNNDIRFGNHVFVADYKAKRFYDSECPDGVASFLDLPLFRRYIVLHLRSIGTPADEVVTQDVMQAPLCSIPNPPEESPGLSL
;
A
#
# COMPACT_ATOMS: atom_id res chain seq x y z
N MET A 1 -8.30 -16.00 23.71
CA MET A 1 -8.81 -14.73 23.17
C MET A 1 -8.66 -14.81 21.67
N THR A 2 -9.69 -14.48 20.90
CA THR A 2 -9.60 -14.52 19.43
C THR A 2 -8.99 -13.21 18.95
N ILE A 3 -7.97 -13.28 18.10
CA ILE A 3 -7.29 -12.13 17.51
C ILE A 3 -7.58 -12.14 16.00
N THR A 4 -8.25 -11.09 15.52
CA THR A 4 -8.47 -10.84 14.09
C THR A 4 -7.26 -10.18 13.45
N ILE A 5 -7.18 -10.13 12.11
CA ILE A 5 -6.12 -9.40 11.42
C ILE A 5 -6.12 -7.91 11.78
N SER A 6 -7.30 -7.29 11.88
CA SER A 6 -7.43 -5.88 12.25
C SER A 6 -6.94 -5.60 13.68
N ASP A 7 -7.24 -6.49 14.64
CA ASP A 7 -6.72 -6.37 16.01
C ASP A 7 -5.20 -6.54 16.02
N SER A 8 -4.69 -7.51 15.27
CA SER A 8 -3.27 -7.82 15.18
C SER A 8 -2.46 -6.67 14.58
N ILE A 9 -2.91 -6.09 13.46
CA ILE A 9 -2.25 -4.94 12.84
C ILE A 9 -2.20 -3.76 13.80
N ARG A 10 -3.29 -3.46 14.52
CA ARG A 10 -3.31 -2.39 15.53
C ARG A 10 -2.28 -2.64 16.62
N GLN A 11 -2.19 -3.86 17.14
CA GLN A 11 -1.22 -4.19 18.18
C GLN A 11 0.22 -4.04 17.68
N VAL A 12 0.56 -4.63 16.52
CA VAL A 12 1.93 -4.57 15.97
C VAL A 12 2.35 -3.13 15.66
N ARG A 13 1.49 -2.34 15.00
CA ARG A 13 1.84 -0.95 14.67
C ARG A 13 2.00 -0.08 15.92
N ASP A 14 1.19 -0.31 16.96
CA ASP A 14 1.29 0.41 18.23
C ASP A 14 2.57 0.04 18.97
N GLU A 15 2.95 -1.25 18.95
CA GLU A 15 4.21 -1.73 19.52
C GLU A 15 5.42 -1.09 18.83
N TYR A 16 5.42 -1.00 17.49
CA TYR A 16 6.51 -0.37 16.75
C TYR A 16 6.69 1.10 17.13
N VAL A 17 5.59 1.84 17.30
CA VAL A 17 5.62 3.24 17.77
C VAL A 17 6.08 3.33 19.23
N GLN A 18 5.56 2.48 20.12
CA GLN A 18 5.93 2.48 21.54
C GLN A 18 7.40 2.11 21.78
N GLN A 19 7.96 1.25 20.95
CA GLN A 19 9.38 0.87 20.97
C GLN A 19 10.29 1.93 20.32
N GLY A 20 9.72 2.95 19.68
CA GLY A 20 10.46 4.00 19.00
C GLY A 20 11.11 3.56 17.69
N LEU A 21 10.66 2.46 17.10
CA LEU A 21 11.14 1.98 15.78
C LEU A 21 10.70 2.93 14.66
N VAL A 22 9.52 3.51 14.82
CA VAL A 22 8.92 4.50 13.92
C VAL A 22 8.23 5.60 14.73
N LYS A 23 8.02 6.76 14.10
CA LYS A 23 7.30 7.90 14.70
C LYS A 23 5.83 7.93 14.34
N SER A 24 5.41 7.18 13.32
CA SER A 24 4.03 7.13 12.84
C SER A 24 3.78 5.83 12.09
N TYR A 25 2.50 5.46 11.92
CA TYR A 25 2.14 4.29 11.11
C TYR A 25 2.55 4.46 9.65
N TYR A 26 2.51 5.69 9.12
CA TYR A 26 3.03 6.00 7.78
C TYR A 26 4.49 5.56 7.60
N GLU A 27 5.36 5.75 8.60
CA GLU A 27 6.76 5.32 8.50
C GLU A 27 6.91 3.80 8.40
N ILE A 28 5.97 3.01 8.94
CA ILE A 28 5.96 1.55 8.78
C ILE A 28 5.79 1.18 7.30
N ASN A 29 4.87 1.84 6.61
CA ASN A 29 4.65 1.65 5.18
C ASN A 29 5.86 2.04 4.30
N ASN A 30 6.86 2.73 4.86
CA ASN A 30 8.07 3.18 4.15
C ASN A 30 9.36 2.43 4.54
N GLY A 31 9.25 1.22 5.10
CA GLY A 31 10.44 0.40 5.36
C GLY A 31 10.25 -0.83 6.23
N LEU A 32 9.13 -0.93 6.96
CA LEU A 32 8.82 -2.06 7.86
C LEU A 32 7.50 -2.76 7.48
N CYS A 33 7.03 -2.57 6.25
CA CYS A 33 5.73 -3.09 5.79
C CYS A 33 5.69 -4.62 5.75
N GLU A 34 6.77 -5.26 5.29
CA GLU A 34 6.93 -6.72 5.27
C GLU A 34 6.96 -7.28 6.70
N ASP A 35 7.79 -6.72 7.58
CA ASP A 35 7.87 -7.13 8.98
C ASP A 35 6.51 -7.02 9.68
N LEU A 36 5.80 -5.90 9.49
CA LEU A 36 4.45 -5.71 10.02
C LEU A 36 3.48 -6.77 9.47
N ALA A 37 3.46 -7.02 8.16
CA ALA A 37 2.55 -7.99 7.55
C ALA A 37 2.79 -9.41 8.11
N MET A 38 4.06 -9.83 8.16
CA MET A 38 4.44 -11.13 8.68
C MET A 38 4.09 -11.29 10.17
N GLU A 39 4.45 -10.30 11.00
CA GLU A 39 4.14 -10.33 12.44
C GLU A 39 2.64 -10.30 12.70
N ALA A 40 1.90 -9.44 11.98
CA ALA A 40 0.47 -9.33 12.16
C ALA A 40 -0.23 -10.66 11.82
N MET A 41 0.08 -11.25 10.67
CA MET A 41 -0.46 -12.57 10.28
C MET A 41 -0.04 -13.68 11.24
N ALA A 42 1.17 -13.63 11.81
CA ALA A 42 1.63 -14.63 12.75
C ALA A 42 0.76 -14.71 14.01
N ARG A 43 0.25 -13.57 14.49
CA ARG A 43 -0.56 -13.44 15.72
C ARG A 43 -2.06 -13.71 15.53
N VAL A 44 -2.55 -13.73 14.28
CA VAL A 44 -3.96 -14.03 13.99
C VAL A 44 -4.31 -15.45 14.43
N THR A 45 -5.44 -15.61 15.11
CA THR A 45 -5.91 -16.90 15.62
C THR A 45 -7.16 -17.43 14.90
N ILE A 46 -7.76 -16.64 14.00
CA ILE A 46 -8.99 -16.97 13.28
C ILE A 46 -8.86 -16.61 11.81
N ASP A 47 -9.36 -17.47 10.92
CA ASP A 47 -9.30 -17.30 9.46
C ASP A 47 -7.89 -17.02 8.92
N LYS A 48 -6.84 -17.49 9.61
CA LYS A 48 -5.43 -17.23 9.25
C LYS A 48 -5.09 -17.78 7.87
N GLU A 49 -5.71 -18.89 7.49
CA GLU A 49 -5.58 -19.52 6.19
C GLU A 49 -6.17 -18.70 5.04
N ALA A 50 -6.95 -17.65 5.34
CA ALA A 50 -7.46 -16.70 4.36
C ALA A 50 -6.46 -15.59 4.02
N LEU A 51 -5.41 -15.45 4.82
CA LEU A 51 -4.47 -14.33 4.77
C LEU A 51 -3.20 -14.71 4.02
N PHE A 52 -2.67 -13.74 3.27
CA PHE A 52 -1.34 -13.82 2.70
C PHE A 52 -0.70 -12.42 2.63
N ASP A 53 0.63 -12.39 2.65
CA ASP A 53 1.40 -11.20 2.29
C ASP A 53 1.31 -10.99 0.78
N ALA A 54 0.81 -9.83 0.39
CA ALA A 54 0.59 -9.44 -0.98
C ALA A 54 1.55 -8.32 -1.38
N GLN A 55 2.05 -8.42 -2.60
CA GLN A 55 2.78 -7.40 -3.33
C GLN A 55 2.00 -7.10 -4.63
N LEU A 56 2.35 -6.03 -5.33
CA LEU A 56 1.64 -5.64 -6.55
C LEU A 56 1.75 -6.70 -7.64
N GLU A 57 2.89 -7.39 -7.70
CA GLU A 57 3.19 -8.49 -8.62
C GLU A 57 2.19 -9.65 -8.47
N ASN A 58 1.55 -9.81 -7.32
CA ASN A 58 0.49 -10.82 -7.15
C ASN A 58 -0.79 -10.49 -7.93
N PHE A 59 -0.92 -9.28 -8.46
CA PHE A 59 -2.07 -8.78 -9.20
C PHE A 59 -1.72 -8.34 -10.62
N MET A 60 -0.54 -8.71 -11.12
CA MET A 60 -0.08 -8.45 -12.48
C MET A 60 -0.24 -9.69 -13.36
N ASP A 61 -0.18 -9.49 -14.67
CA ASP A 61 -0.12 -10.56 -15.65
C ASP A 61 1.15 -11.42 -15.49
N ASP A 62 1.20 -12.56 -16.20
CA ASP A 62 2.31 -13.51 -16.13
C ASP A 62 3.68 -12.89 -16.52
N GLU A 63 3.67 -11.78 -17.26
CA GLU A 63 4.89 -11.06 -17.66
C GLU A 63 5.26 -9.92 -16.70
N ASN A 64 4.46 -9.68 -15.65
CA ASN A 64 4.55 -8.56 -14.73
C ASN A 64 4.61 -7.20 -15.45
N GLN A 65 3.92 -7.05 -16.58
CA GLN A 65 3.88 -5.81 -17.35
C GLN A 65 2.66 -4.96 -17.00
N PHE A 66 1.51 -5.60 -16.83
CA PHE A 66 0.24 -4.92 -16.60
C PHE A 66 -0.52 -5.55 -15.44
N PHE A 67 -1.37 -4.76 -14.79
CA PHE A 67 -2.33 -5.30 -13.82
C PHE A 67 -3.30 -6.26 -14.52
N ASP A 68 -3.50 -7.44 -13.91
CA ASP A 68 -4.51 -8.40 -14.34
C ASP A 68 -5.89 -7.95 -13.80
N PHE A 69 -6.57 -7.11 -14.58
CA PHE A 69 -7.90 -6.62 -14.23
C PHE A 69 -8.99 -7.70 -14.27
N GLU A 70 -8.75 -8.83 -14.94
CA GLU A 70 -9.69 -9.96 -14.91
C GLU A 70 -9.61 -10.65 -13.55
N LEU A 71 -8.39 -11.01 -13.11
CA LEU A 71 -8.15 -11.54 -11.77
C LEU A 71 -8.69 -10.62 -10.68
N LEU A 72 -8.44 -9.32 -10.80
CA LEU A 72 -8.89 -8.34 -9.81
C LEU A 72 -10.41 -8.23 -9.74
N ARG A 73 -11.12 -8.23 -10.87
CA ARG A 73 -12.59 -8.16 -10.85
C ARG A 73 -13.21 -9.46 -10.35
N ASP A 74 -12.68 -10.59 -10.80
CA ASP A 74 -13.28 -11.90 -10.53
C ASP A 74 -13.07 -12.36 -9.09
N HIS A 75 -11.93 -11.99 -8.50
CA HIS A 75 -11.56 -12.44 -7.16
C HIS A 75 -11.66 -11.37 -6.07
N TRP A 76 -11.56 -10.08 -6.41
CA TRP A 76 -11.42 -9.00 -5.43
C TRP A 76 -12.52 -7.93 -5.49
N ASP A 77 -13.55 -8.10 -6.33
CA ASP A 77 -14.60 -7.08 -6.54
C ASP A 77 -14.00 -5.69 -6.83
N PHE A 78 -12.88 -5.69 -7.56
CA PHE A 78 -12.03 -4.53 -7.72
C PHE A 78 -12.66 -3.46 -8.62
N GLU A 79 -12.63 -2.22 -8.14
CA GLU A 79 -13.03 -1.04 -8.91
C GLU A 79 -11.87 -0.04 -9.00
N LEU A 80 -11.80 0.64 -10.15
CA LEU A 80 -10.86 1.73 -10.34
C LEU A 80 -11.30 2.97 -9.55
N PRO A 81 -10.38 3.66 -8.88
CA PRO A 81 -10.68 4.95 -8.28
C PRO A 81 -11.19 5.95 -9.31
N LYS A 82 -12.09 6.84 -8.89
CA LYS A 82 -12.65 7.87 -9.76
C LYS A 82 -11.55 8.67 -10.46
N GLY A 83 -11.65 8.78 -11.78
CA GLY A 83 -10.71 9.53 -12.61
C GLY A 83 -9.43 8.77 -12.98
N VAL A 84 -9.26 7.54 -12.51
CA VAL A 84 -8.13 6.67 -12.86
C VAL A 84 -8.56 5.70 -13.96
N THR A 85 -7.73 5.58 -14.99
CA THR A 85 -7.89 4.57 -16.05
C THR A 85 -6.91 3.41 -15.86
N GLN A 86 -7.16 2.29 -16.54
CA GLN A 86 -6.21 1.16 -16.57
C GLN A 86 -4.85 1.60 -17.14
N ASP A 87 -4.86 2.40 -18.20
CA ASP A 87 -3.65 2.94 -18.82
C ASP A 87 -2.83 3.78 -17.84
N MET A 88 -3.47 4.58 -16.99
CA MET A 88 -2.77 5.37 -15.97
C MET A 88 -2.06 4.46 -14.96
N LEU A 89 -2.72 3.41 -14.46
CA LEU A 89 -2.11 2.48 -13.49
C LEU A 89 -0.93 1.72 -14.09
N ASN A 90 -1.05 1.31 -15.35
CA ASN A 90 -0.03 0.54 -16.05
C ASN A 90 1.15 1.41 -16.51
N ASN A 91 0.89 2.60 -17.04
CA ASN A 91 1.88 3.35 -17.80
C ASN A 91 2.35 4.64 -17.12
N ASP A 92 1.52 5.26 -16.28
CA ASP A 92 1.79 6.62 -15.80
C ASP A 92 2.06 6.71 -14.29
N ILE A 93 1.43 5.81 -13.51
CA ILE A 93 1.59 5.75 -12.06
C ILE A 93 2.64 4.70 -11.74
N ARG A 94 3.63 5.08 -10.92
CA ARG A 94 4.69 4.18 -10.45
C ARG A 94 4.55 4.01 -8.96
N PHE A 95 3.97 2.89 -8.58
CA PHE A 95 3.96 2.44 -7.21
C PHE A 95 5.32 1.79 -6.93
N GLY A 96 5.99 2.20 -5.85
CA GLY A 96 7.18 1.48 -5.38
C GLY A 96 6.81 0.08 -4.89
N ASN A 97 7.81 -0.72 -4.50
CA ASN A 97 7.53 -1.99 -3.86
C ASN A 97 6.88 -1.77 -2.49
N HIS A 98 5.83 -2.53 -2.19
CA HIS A 98 5.14 -2.50 -0.91
C HIS A 98 4.48 -3.85 -0.61
N VAL A 99 4.71 -4.37 0.60
CA VAL A 99 4.04 -5.56 1.13
C VAL A 99 2.87 -5.12 2.00
N PHE A 100 1.71 -5.72 1.78
CA PHE A 100 0.49 -5.51 2.57
C PHE A 100 -0.20 -6.85 2.82
N VAL A 101 -1.20 -6.89 3.71
CA VAL A 101 -1.95 -8.13 3.97
C VAL A 101 -3.19 -8.16 3.11
N ALA A 102 -3.45 -9.29 2.47
CA ALA A 102 -4.68 -9.53 1.72
C ALA A 102 -5.45 -10.70 2.33
N ASP A 103 -6.77 -10.55 2.46
CA ASP A 103 -7.70 -11.58 2.90
C ASP A 103 -8.59 -11.96 1.72
N TYR A 104 -8.35 -13.11 1.09
CA TYR A 104 -9.09 -13.52 -0.11
C TYR A 104 -10.53 -13.91 0.20
N LYS A 105 -10.85 -14.27 1.45
CA LYS A 105 -12.20 -14.70 1.86
C LYS A 105 -13.06 -13.48 2.16
N ALA A 106 -12.50 -12.47 2.83
CA ALA A 106 -13.17 -11.20 3.09
C ALA A 106 -13.08 -10.22 1.91
N LYS A 107 -12.19 -10.48 0.94
CA LYS A 107 -11.84 -9.58 -0.17
C LYS A 107 -11.42 -8.20 0.34
N ARG A 108 -10.48 -8.18 1.28
CA ARG A 108 -9.98 -6.93 1.90
C ARG A 108 -8.46 -6.89 1.90
N PHE A 109 -7.95 -5.68 1.82
CA PHE A 109 -6.53 -5.36 1.88
C PHE A 109 -6.25 -4.50 3.10
N TYR A 110 -5.15 -4.76 3.79
CA TYR A 110 -4.80 -4.12 5.05
C TYR A 110 -3.34 -3.71 5.04
N ASP A 111 -3.05 -2.57 5.66
CA ASP A 111 -1.69 -2.12 5.95
C ASP A 111 -1.65 -1.44 7.34
N SER A 112 -0.51 -0.84 7.68
CA SER A 112 -0.36 -0.16 8.97
C SER A 112 -1.30 1.04 9.16
N GLU A 113 -1.72 1.71 8.08
CA GLU A 113 -2.57 2.90 8.11
C GLU A 113 -4.08 2.54 8.05
N CYS A 114 -4.42 1.36 7.53
CA CYS A 114 -5.77 0.84 7.34
C CYS A 114 -5.97 -0.53 8.00
N PRO A 115 -5.98 -0.62 9.35
CA PRO A 115 -6.16 -1.89 10.05
C PRO A 115 -7.56 -2.48 9.87
N ASP A 116 -8.58 -1.68 9.56
CA ASP A 116 -9.93 -2.17 9.23
C ASP A 116 -10.03 -2.70 7.79
N GLY A 117 -8.96 -2.51 7.00
CA GLY A 117 -8.87 -2.88 5.61
C GLY A 117 -9.76 -2.08 4.68
N VAL A 118 -9.57 -2.29 3.39
CA VAL A 118 -10.29 -1.65 2.28
C VAL A 118 -10.62 -2.68 1.21
N ALA A 119 -11.61 -2.40 0.37
CA ALA A 119 -12.05 -3.32 -0.68
C ALA A 119 -11.08 -3.39 -1.87
N SER A 120 -10.35 -2.31 -2.15
CA SER A 120 -9.33 -2.24 -3.20
C SER A 120 -8.00 -1.83 -2.59
N PHE A 121 -6.89 -2.48 -2.95
CA PHE A 121 -5.58 -2.05 -2.48
C PHE A 121 -5.27 -0.61 -2.93
N LEU A 122 -5.85 -0.14 -4.05
CA LEU A 122 -5.71 1.26 -4.49
C LEU A 122 -6.35 2.28 -3.55
N ASP A 123 -7.17 1.85 -2.60
CA ASP A 123 -7.74 2.68 -1.54
C ASP A 123 -6.87 2.73 -0.28
N LEU A 124 -5.82 1.91 -0.19
CA LEU A 124 -4.85 2.05 0.90
C LEU A 124 -4.16 3.43 0.78
N PRO A 125 -3.93 4.11 1.90
CA PRO A 125 -3.40 5.47 1.89
C PRO A 125 -2.08 5.63 1.14
N LEU A 126 -1.20 4.62 1.20
CA LEU A 126 0.05 4.64 0.45
C LEU A 126 -0.20 4.77 -1.06
N PHE A 127 -1.01 3.88 -1.65
CA PHE A 127 -1.31 3.89 -3.08
C PHE A 127 -2.14 5.11 -3.49
N ARG A 128 -3.10 5.52 -2.65
CA ARG A 128 -3.90 6.74 -2.89
C ARG A 128 -3.03 7.98 -3.05
N ARG A 129 -1.92 8.10 -2.30
CA ARG A 129 -0.99 9.25 -2.44
C ARG A 129 -0.41 9.35 -3.85
N TYR A 130 0.04 8.24 -4.43
CA TYR A 130 0.57 8.21 -5.81
C TYR A 130 -0.50 8.56 -6.84
N ILE A 131 -1.71 8.01 -6.68
CA ILE A 131 -2.86 8.31 -7.54
C ILE A 131 -3.19 9.80 -7.49
N VAL A 132 -3.35 10.37 -6.29
CA VAL A 132 -3.70 11.78 -6.10
C VAL A 132 -2.63 12.70 -6.68
N LEU A 133 -1.34 12.37 -6.48
CA LEU A 133 -0.23 13.14 -7.06
C LEU A 133 -0.28 13.12 -8.59
N HIS A 134 -0.54 11.96 -9.20
CA HIS A 134 -0.66 11.84 -10.65
C HIS A 134 -1.88 12.61 -11.19
N LEU A 135 -3.07 12.41 -10.60
CA LEU A 135 -4.29 13.11 -11.04
C LEU A 135 -4.12 14.63 -10.97
N ARG A 136 -3.48 15.14 -9.90
CA ARG A 136 -3.16 16.57 -9.76
C ARG A 136 -2.19 17.07 -10.82
N SER A 137 -1.18 16.27 -11.20
CA SER A 137 -0.19 16.68 -12.20
C SER A 137 -0.79 16.83 -13.60
N ILE A 138 -1.86 16.10 -13.91
CA ILE A 138 -2.61 16.20 -15.17
C ILE A 138 -3.83 17.13 -15.10
N GLY A 139 -4.03 17.84 -13.98
CA GLY A 139 -5.13 18.79 -13.81
C GLY A 139 -6.50 18.17 -13.50
N THR A 140 -6.55 16.89 -13.14
CA THR A 140 -7.77 16.20 -12.73
C THR A 140 -8.02 16.41 -11.23
N PRO A 141 -9.22 16.83 -10.81
CA PRO A 141 -9.57 16.92 -9.39
C PRO A 141 -9.43 15.56 -8.70
N ALA A 142 -8.75 15.54 -7.55
CA ALA A 142 -8.55 14.33 -6.76
C ALA A 142 -8.80 14.64 -5.28
N ASP A 143 -9.59 13.77 -4.64
CA ASP A 143 -9.90 13.87 -3.20
C ASP A 143 -8.63 13.72 -2.36
N GLU A 144 -8.57 14.39 -1.21
CA GLU A 144 -7.43 14.28 -0.31
C GLU A 144 -7.34 12.87 0.31
N VAL A 145 -6.10 12.42 0.52
CA VAL A 145 -5.85 11.21 1.32
C VAL A 145 -5.94 11.60 2.79
N VAL A 146 -7.08 11.31 3.41
CA VAL A 146 -7.27 11.52 4.85
C VAL A 146 -6.94 10.21 5.56
N THR A 147 -5.82 10.15 6.26
CA THR A 147 -5.63 9.15 7.33
C THR A 147 -5.74 9.84 8.67
N GLN A 148 -6.25 9.14 9.68
CA GLN A 148 -6.46 9.70 11.02
C GLN A 148 -5.14 10.14 11.69
N ASP A 149 -3.99 9.69 11.17
CA ASP A 149 -2.65 9.92 11.73
C ASP A 149 -1.69 10.68 10.80
N VAL A 150 -2.17 11.30 9.71
CA VAL A 150 -1.31 12.17 8.89
C VAL A 150 -1.03 13.48 9.65
N MET A 151 0.08 13.53 10.40
CA MET A 151 0.86 14.76 10.38
C MET A 151 1.24 15.02 8.93
N GLN A 152 0.91 16.20 8.38
CA GLN A 152 1.35 16.60 7.04
C GLN A 152 2.83 16.24 6.89
N ALA A 153 3.13 15.21 6.09
CA ALA A 153 4.51 14.97 5.71
C ALA A 153 4.96 16.24 4.99
N PRO A 154 6.06 16.90 5.41
CA PRO A 154 6.66 17.90 4.55
C PRO A 154 6.95 17.17 3.24
N LEU A 155 6.41 17.70 2.13
CA LEU A 155 6.75 17.24 0.80
C LEU A 155 8.27 17.24 0.73
N CYS A 156 8.89 16.06 0.83
CA CYS A 156 10.33 15.93 0.69
C CYS A 156 10.64 16.27 -0.77
N SER A 157 10.88 17.55 -1.03
CA SER A 157 11.56 18.02 -2.22
C SER A 157 13.01 17.58 -2.07
N ILE A 158 13.29 16.31 -2.31
CA ILE A 158 14.66 15.89 -2.62
C ILE A 158 14.91 16.45 -4.02
N PRO A 159 15.78 17.46 -4.18
CA PRO A 159 16.15 17.90 -5.51
C PRO A 159 16.83 16.74 -6.21
N ASN A 160 16.49 16.50 -7.49
CA ASN A 160 17.26 15.57 -8.32
C ASN A 160 18.75 15.92 -8.18
N PRO A 161 19.64 14.92 -8.01
CA PRO A 161 21.06 15.19 -8.06
C PRO A 161 21.37 15.87 -9.41
N PRO A 162 22.24 16.90 -9.41
CA PRO A 162 22.57 17.61 -10.64
C PRO A 162 23.12 16.63 -11.68
N GLU A 163 22.74 16.82 -12.95
CA GLU A 163 23.05 15.97 -14.12
C GLU A 163 24.56 15.80 -14.44
N GLU A 164 25.45 16.24 -13.57
CA GLU A 164 26.90 16.12 -13.75
C GLU A 164 27.52 15.34 -12.59
N SER A 165 27.33 14.03 -12.56
CA SER A 165 28.27 13.12 -11.90
C SER A 165 28.94 12.24 -12.95
N PRO A 166 30.20 12.50 -13.30
CA PRO A 166 30.90 11.71 -14.30
C PRO A 166 31.31 10.36 -13.71
N GLY A 167 30.88 9.29 -14.38
CA GLY A 167 31.63 8.04 -14.48
C GLY A 167 31.58 7.10 -13.28
N LEU A 168 30.77 6.05 -13.41
CA LEU A 168 31.20 4.71 -13.01
C LEU A 168 31.36 3.88 -14.28
N SER A 169 32.57 3.93 -14.84
CA SER A 169 33.05 2.85 -15.70
C SER A 169 33.39 1.66 -14.81
N LEU A 170 32.96 0.47 -15.24
CA LEU A 170 33.37 -0.83 -14.72
C LEU A 170 34.90 -0.99 -14.74
#